data_AF-A0A257IQM0-F1
#
_entry.id   AF-A0A257IQM0-F1
#
_cell.length_a   1.000
_cell.length_b   1.000
_cell.length_c   1.000
_cell.angle_alpha   90.00
_cell.angle_beta   90.00
_cell.angle_gamma   90.00
#
_symmetry.space_group_name_H-M   'P 1'
#
loop_
_entity.id
_entity.type
_entity.pdbx_description
1 polymer ?
#
loop_
_entity_poly.entity_id
_entity_poly.type
_entity_poly.pdbx_seq_one_letter_code
_entity_poly.pdbx_strand_id
1 'polypeptide(L)'
;MFALGGAHAATDPASGTAADALKKDAVCTRCHDESETKPILSIYQTRHGVKGDARTPGCQSCHGSSDKHIAGGKGEGKASRPAPDVVYKTRTSLFPASDAGKQSDTCLACHKGGKRLHWDASQHQGRDVP
;
A
#
# COMPACT_ATOMS: atom_id res chain seq x y z
N MET A 1 -31.80 -38.37 24.41
CA MET A 1 -30.35 -38.23 24.12
C MET A 1 -30.21 -37.55 22.77
N PHE A 2 -29.96 -36.25 22.72
CA PHE A 2 -29.49 -35.55 21.52
C PHE A 2 -28.37 -34.60 21.95
N ALA A 3 -27.23 -34.77 21.29
CA ALA A 3 -25.94 -34.22 21.66
C ALA A 3 -25.83 -32.71 21.40
N LEU A 4 -25.07 -32.07 22.27
CA LEU A 4 -24.68 -30.66 22.26
C LEU A 4 -23.97 -30.30 20.93
N GLY A 5 -24.49 -29.29 20.24
CA GLY A 5 -23.83 -28.66 19.09
C GLY A 5 -22.64 -27.82 19.56
N GLY A 6 -21.43 -28.20 19.11
CA GLY A 6 -20.19 -27.49 19.39
C GLY A 6 -20.14 -26.12 18.72
N ALA A 7 -19.67 -25.13 19.48
CA ALA A 7 -19.38 -23.79 18.99
C ALA A 7 -18.23 -23.84 17.98
N HIS A 8 -18.46 -23.29 16.78
CA HIS A 8 -17.38 -22.94 15.87
C HIS A 8 -16.62 -21.75 16.46
N ALA A 9 -15.38 -21.99 16.90
CA ALA A 9 -14.44 -20.92 17.19
C ALA A 9 -14.14 -20.18 15.88
N ALA A 10 -14.63 -18.95 15.78
CA ALA A 10 -14.16 -18.03 14.75
C ALA A 10 -12.68 -17.76 15.02
N THR A 11 -11.82 -18.07 14.05
CA THR A 11 -10.42 -17.65 14.06
C THR A 11 -10.41 -16.13 13.93
N ASP A 12 -10.04 -15.43 15.00
CA ASP A 12 -9.86 -13.98 15.00
C ASP A 12 -8.84 -13.57 13.93
N PRO A 13 -9.17 -12.64 13.00
CA PRO A 13 -8.16 -12.04 12.16
C PRO A 13 -7.24 -11.23 13.07
N ALA A 14 -5.94 -11.54 13.02
CA ALA A 14 -4.89 -10.99 13.88
C ALA A 14 -5.16 -9.55 14.33
N SER A 15 -5.41 -9.38 15.63
CA SER A 15 -5.64 -8.09 16.28
C SER A 15 -4.35 -7.27 16.34
N GLY A 16 -3.96 -6.66 15.23
CA GLY A 16 -2.88 -5.68 15.21
C GLY A 16 -3.35 -4.39 15.87
N THR A 17 -2.62 -3.88 16.85
CA THR A 17 -2.91 -2.57 17.44
C THR A 17 -2.49 -1.45 16.48
N ALA A 18 -3.02 -0.25 16.70
CA ALA A 18 -2.52 0.94 15.99
C ALA A 18 -1.01 1.13 16.16
N ALA A 19 -0.47 0.80 17.34
CA ALA A 19 0.96 0.85 17.62
C ALA A 19 1.75 -0.14 16.73
N ASP A 20 1.25 -1.35 16.51
CA ASP A 20 1.89 -2.33 15.63
C ASP A 20 1.90 -1.87 14.17
N ALA A 21 0.81 -1.24 13.72
CA ALA A 21 0.72 -0.69 12.37
C ALA A 21 1.71 0.47 12.18
N LEU A 22 1.80 1.39 13.14
CA LEU A 22 2.77 2.49 13.11
C LEU A 22 4.22 1.98 13.17
N LYS A 23 4.49 0.93 13.96
CA LYS A 23 5.82 0.32 14.03
C LYS A 23 6.27 -0.27 12.69
N LYS A 24 5.34 -0.82 11.90
CA LYS A 24 5.62 -1.30 10.54
C LYS A 24 5.91 -0.13 9.59
N ASP A 25 5.13 0.94 9.67
CA ASP A 25 5.32 2.13 8.82
C ASP A 25 6.59 2.93 9.19
N ALA A 26 7.14 2.76 10.41
CA ALA A 26 8.31 3.48 10.93
C ALA A 26 9.57 3.36 10.05
N VAL A 27 9.71 2.27 9.29
CA VAL A 27 10.82 2.11 8.33
C VAL A 27 10.77 3.16 7.21
N CYS A 28 9.57 3.64 6.86
CA CYS A 28 9.33 4.67 5.86
C CYS A 28 9.37 6.06 6.50
N THR A 29 8.69 6.24 7.64
CA THR A 29 8.52 7.57 8.27
C THR A 29 9.78 8.10 8.96
N ARG A 30 10.85 7.30 9.09
CA ARG A 30 12.16 7.80 9.54
C ARG A 30 12.81 8.79 8.57
N CYS A 31 12.39 8.79 7.30
CA CYS A 31 12.86 9.71 6.26
C CYS A 31 11.71 10.52 5.64
N HIS A 32 10.50 9.97 5.67
CA HIS A 32 9.29 10.59 5.16
C HIS A 32 8.41 11.05 6.32
N ASP A 33 8.72 12.21 6.87
CA ASP A 33 8.10 12.74 8.09
C ASP A 33 7.25 13.99 7.82
N GLU A 34 6.76 14.63 8.88
CA GLU A 34 5.94 15.83 8.82
C GLU A 34 6.66 17.08 8.27
N SER A 35 8.00 17.05 8.19
CA SER A 35 8.79 18.15 7.65
C SER A 35 8.86 18.13 6.11
N GLU A 36 8.40 17.05 5.47
CA GLU A 36 8.40 16.97 4.02
C GLU A 36 7.51 18.04 3.39
N THR A 37 8.10 18.82 2.48
CA THR A 37 7.36 19.78 1.63
C THR A 37 6.21 19.14 0.84
N LYS A 38 6.28 17.83 0.60
CA LYS A 38 5.21 17.02 0.02
C LYS A 38 4.73 16.05 1.08
N PRO A 39 3.61 16.33 1.77
CA PRO A 39 3.24 15.62 2.98
C PRO A 39 2.69 14.22 2.65
N ILE A 40 3.55 13.21 2.55
CA ILE A 40 3.10 11.83 2.29
C ILE A 40 2.30 11.26 3.48
N LEU A 41 2.52 11.79 4.69
CA LEU A 41 1.74 11.44 5.89
C LEU A 41 0.27 11.87 5.81
N SER A 42 -0.13 12.68 4.82
CA SER A 42 -1.55 12.96 4.54
C SER A 42 -2.36 11.69 4.26
N ILE A 43 -1.70 10.58 3.88
CA ILE A 43 -2.34 9.27 3.75
C ILE A 43 -3.05 8.82 5.03
N TYR A 44 -2.53 9.20 6.21
CA TYR A 44 -3.14 8.88 7.50
C TYR A 44 -4.48 9.57 7.74
N GLN A 45 -4.83 10.57 6.94
CA GLN A 45 -6.13 11.23 6.95
C GLN A 45 -7.15 10.60 5.99
N THR A 46 -6.77 9.52 5.30
CA THR A 46 -7.65 8.80 4.36
C THR A 46 -8.18 7.50 4.98
N ARG A 47 -9.14 6.86 4.31
CA ARG A 47 -9.69 5.55 4.72
C ARG A 47 -8.64 4.44 4.80
N HIS A 48 -7.60 4.51 3.97
CA HIS A 48 -6.48 3.55 4.01
C HIS A 48 -5.45 3.87 5.11
N GLY A 49 -5.58 5.04 5.75
CA GLY A 49 -4.69 5.52 6.78
C GLY A 49 -5.12 5.20 8.22
N VAL A 50 -6.30 4.60 8.42
CA VAL A 50 -6.88 4.40 9.76
C VAL A 50 -6.15 3.27 10.49
N LYS A 51 -5.02 3.58 11.14
CA LYS A 51 -4.12 2.60 11.78
C LYS A 51 -4.78 1.72 12.86
N GLY A 52 -5.88 2.17 13.46
CA GLY A 52 -6.68 1.38 14.40
C GLY A 52 -7.55 0.29 13.77
N ASP A 53 -7.73 0.30 12.44
CA ASP A 53 -8.44 -0.75 11.70
C ASP A 53 -7.41 -1.69 11.05
N ALA A 54 -7.35 -2.93 11.55
CA ALA A 54 -6.42 -3.95 11.10
C ALA A 54 -6.56 -4.34 9.62
N ARG A 55 -7.69 -3.99 8.97
CA ARG A 55 -7.89 -4.21 7.53
C ARG A 55 -7.21 -3.16 6.67
N THR A 56 -6.76 -2.05 7.26
CA THR A 56 -6.14 -0.95 6.51
C THR A 56 -4.69 -1.28 6.16
N PRO A 57 -4.23 -0.87 4.96
CA PRO A 57 -2.87 -1.14 4.52
C PRO A 57 -1.81 -0.28 5.24
N GLY A 58 -0.55 -0.72 5.11
CA GLY A 58 0.64 0.09 5.44
C GLY A 58 1.28 0.70 4.20
N CYS A 59 2.36 1.47 4.37
CA CYS A 59 3.07 2.11 3.24
C CYS A 59 3.48 1.09 2.17
N GLN A 60 4.06 -0.03 2.59
CA GLN A 60 4.57 -1.09 1.71
C GLN A 60 3.47 -1.89 1.02
N SER A 61 2.23 -1.88 1.53
CA SER A 61 1.09 -2.50 0.84
C SER A 61 0.79 -1.81 -0.49
N CYS A 62 1.13 -0.52 -0.61
CA CYS A 62 0.97 0.24 -1.85
C CYS A 62 2.26 0.35 -2.67
N HIS A 63 3.40 0.44 -1.97
CA HIS A 63 4.70 0.75 -2.57
C HIS A 63 5.63 -0.45 -2.76
N GLY A 64 5.21 -1.66 -2.37
CA GLY A 64 6.06 -2.85 -2.31
C GLY A 64 7.04 -2.81 -1.13
N SER A 65 7.90 -3.83 -0.99
CA SER A 65 8.87 -3.87 0.12
C SER A 65 9.84 -2.68 0.05
N SER A 66 10.20 -2.27 -1.16
CA SER A 66 11.07 -1.13 -1.46
C SER A 66 12.44 -1.27 -0.78
N ASP A 67 12.96 -2.50 -0.66
CA ASP A 67 14.15 -2.81 0.14
C ASP A 67 15.39 -2.03 -0.35
N LYS A 68 15.58 -1.91 -1.67
CA LYS A 68 16.68 -1.10 -2.24
C LYS A 68 16.52 0.39 -1.92
N HIS A 69 15.29 0.89 -2.00
CA HIS A 69 14.99 2.27 -1.62
C HIS A 69 15.26 2.50 -0.13
N ILE A 70 14.95 1.54 0.74
CA ILE A 70 15.19 1.60 2.19
C ILE A 70 16.67 1.45 2.54
N ALA A 71 17.40 0.57 1.84
CA ALA A 71 18.85 0.40 2.00
C ALA A 71 19.64 1.64 1.54
N GLY A 72 19.15 2.32 0.49
CA GLY A 72 19.76 3.52 -0.07
C GLY A 72 20.80 3.20 -1.13
N GLY A 73 21.79 4.08 -1.28
CA GLY A 73 22.76 4.03 -2.38
C GLY A 73 22.35 4.95 -3.54
N LYS A 74 23.20 5.02 -4.57
CA LYS A 74 22.97 5.92 -5.71
C LYS A 74 21.73 5.49 -6.49
N GLY A 75 20.79 6.41 -6.66
CA GLY A 75 19.63 6.22 -7.53
C GLY A 75 19.95 6.36 -9.02
N GLU A 76 18.95 6.03 -9.83
CA GLU A 76 18.99 6.27 -11.26
C GLU A 76 18.92 7.77 -11.57
N GLY A 77 19.58 8.20 -12.64
CA GLY A 77 19.63 9.61 -13.03
C GLY A 77 20.15 10.52 -11.90
N LYS A 78 19.33 11.50 -11.51
CA LYS A 78 19.65 12.50 -10.47
C LYS A 78 19.15 12.11 -9.07
N ALA A 79 18.53 10.94 -8.91
CA ALA A 79 17.98 10.53 -7.62
C ALA A 79 19.10 10.14 -6.65
N SER A 80 18.97 10.59 -5.40
CA SER A 80 19.89 10.26 -4.31
C SER A 80 19.69 8.85 -3.74
N ARG A 81 18.59 8.18 -4.13
CA ARG A 81 18.21 6.81 -3.71
C ARG A 81 17.54 6.06 -4.85
N PRO A 82 17.56 4.72 -4.88
CA PRO A 82 16.74 3.93 -5.80
C PRO A 82 15.25 4.26 -5.67
N ALA A 83 14.48 4.02 -6.72
CA ALA A 83 13.03 4.18 -6.68
C ALA A 83 12.39 3.14 -5.72
N PRO A 84 11.24 3.48 -5.10
CA PRO A 84 10.35 2.47 -4.51
C PRO A 84 9.92 1.43 -5.56
N ASP A 85 9.47 0.25 -5.11
CA ASP A 85 9.10 -0.82 -6.05
C ASP A 85 7.86 -0.44 -6.88
N VAL A 86 6.89 0.24 -6.27
CA VAL A 86 5.72 0.81 -6.96
C VAL A 86 5.72 2.33 -6.81
N VAL A 87 5.68 3.03 -7.95
CA VAL A 87 5.66 4.49 -8.02
C VAL A 87 4.36 4.98 -8.67
N TYR A 88 3.56 5.68 -7.88
CA TYR A 88 2.43 6.47 -8.36
C TYR A 88 2.93 7.86 -8.73
N LYS A 89 3.07 8.14 -10.02
CA LYS A 89 3.63 9.40 -10.50
C LYS A 89 2.66 10.56 -10.26
N THR A 90 3.16 11.60 -9.60
CA THR A 90 2.56 12.94 -9.59
C THR A 90 3.33 13.84 -10.56
N ARG A 91 2.83 15.06 -10.80
CA ARG A 91 3.56 16.07 -11.60
C ARG A 91 4.98 16.35 -11.08
N THR A 92 5.25 16.01 -9.82
CA THR A 92 6.50 16.35 -9.14
C THR A 92 7.29 15.13 -8.69
N SER A 93 6.92 13.93 -9.12
CA SER A 93 7.65 12.71 -8.77
C SER A 93 9.03 12.71 -9.43
N LEU A 94 10.06 12.31 -8.66
CA LEU A 94 11.44 12.20 -9.15
C LEU A 94 11.65 10.97 -10.05
N PHE A 95 10.82 9.96 -9.87
CA PHE A 95 10.87 8.70 -10.60
C PHE A 95 9.73 8.63 -11.62
N PRO A 96 9.91 7.90 -12.74
CA PRO A 96 8.81 7.56 -13.62
C PRO A 96 7.74 6.74 -12.87
N ALA A 97 6.52 6.75 -13.39
CA ALA A 97 5.48 5.87 -12.88
C ALA A 97 5.90 4.41 -13.10
N SER A 98 5.49 3.51 -12.20
CA SER A 98 5.47 2.08 -12.53
C SER A 98 4.50 1.81 -13.68
N ASP A 99 4.66 0.66 -14.33
CA ASP A 99 3.70 0.21 -15.33
C ASP A 99 2.27 0.17 -14.75
N ALA A 100 1.27 0.37 -15.61
CA ALA A 100 -0.10 0.51 -15.17
C ALA A 100 -0.63 -0.76 -14.49
N GLY A 101 -0.24 -1.93 -15.00
CA GLY A 101 -0.55 -3.22 -14.37
C GLY A 101 -0.09 -3.28 -12.93
N LYS A 102 1.18 -2.99 -12.65
CA LYS A 102 1.74 -2.99 -11.30
C LYS A 102 1.05 -1.99 -10.34
N GLN A 103 0.66 -0.82 -10.84
CA GLN A 103 -0.13 0.15 -10.06
C GLN A 103 -1.52 -0.40 -9.73
N SER A 104 -2.23 -0.94 -10.71
CA SER A 104 -3.60 -1.45 -10.52
C SER A 104 -3.63 -2.74 -9.71
N ASP A 105 -2.67 -3.64 -9.88
CA ASP A 105 -2.56 -4.91 -9.15
C ASP A 105 -2.49 -4.69 -7.64
N THR A 106 -1.80 -3.63 -7.22
CA THR A 106 -1.76 -3.21 -5.82
C THR A 106 -3.16 -2.94 -5.26
N CYS A 107 -3.99 -2.22 -6.03
CA CYS A 107 -5.37 -1.93 -5.63
C CYS A 107 -6.23 -3.19 -5.65
N LEU A 108 -6.07 -4.01 -6.70
CA LEU A 108 -6.88 -5.20 -6.94
C LEU A 108 -6.55 -6.33 -5.98
N ALA A 109 -5.35 -6.36 -5.37
CA ALA A 109 -5.02 -7.33 -4.33
C ALA A 109 -6.06 -7.36 -3.19
N CYS A 110 -6.69 -6.23 -2.88
CA CYS A 110 -7.77 -6.13 -1.89
C CYS A 110 -9.14 -5.78 -2.49
N HIS A 111 -9.18 -5.05 -3.62
CA HIS A 111 -10.41 -4.58 -4.25
C HIS A 111 -10.87 -5.39 -5.47
N LYS A 112 -10.36 -6.63 -5.65
CA LYS A 112 -10.83 -7.51 -6.72
C LYS A 112 -12.33 -7.83 -6.53
N GLY A 113 -13.08 -7.76 -7.63
CA GLY A 113 -14.52 -8.03 -7.63
C GLY A 113 -15.38 -6.83 -7.23
N GLY A 114 -16.63 -7.09 -6.82
CA GLY A 114 -17.61 -6.04 -6.53
C GLY A 114 -17.73 -5.01 -7.66
N LYS A 115 -17.48 -3.73 -7.36
CA LYS A 115 -17.48 -2.65 -8.38
C LYS A 115 -16.32 -2.72 -9.38
N ARG A 116 -15.37 -3.64 -9.21
CA ARG A 116 -14.17 -3.84 -10.05
C ARG A 116 -14.21 -5.13 -10.87
N LEU A 117 -15.35 -5.80 -10.95
CA LEU A 117 -15.53 -7.01 -11.78
C LEU A 117 -15.20 -6.78 -13.26
N HIS A 118 -15.39 -5.55 -13.74
CA HIS A 118 -15.10 -5.17 -15.13
C HIS A 118 -13.75 -4.49 -15.31
N TRP A 119 -12.89 -4.52 -14.30
CA TRP A 119 -11.53 -3.99 -14.43
C TRP A 119 -10.79 -4.73 -15.56
N ASP A 120 -10.83 -6.07 -15.49
CA ASP A 120 -10.33 -6.96 -16.52
C ASP A 120 -11.17 -6.74 -17.79
N ALA A 121 -10.52 -6.35 -18.88
CA ALA A 121 -11.12 -5.89 -20.14
C ALA A 121 -11.77 -4.48 -20.12
N SER A 122 -11.53 -3.66 -19.10
CA SER A 122 -11.90 -2.24 -19.15
C SER A 122 -11.05 -1.48 -20.17
N GLN A 123 -11.56 -0.32 -20.60
CA GLN A 123 -10.78 0.64 -21.39
C GLN A 123 -9.55 1.18 -20.65
N HIS A 124 -9.57 1.19 -19.31
CA HIS A 124 -8.41 1.59 -18.52
C HIS A 124 -7.31 0.54 -18.63
N GLN A 125 -7.64 -0.73 -18.33
CA GLN A 125 -6.71 -1.86 -18.42
C GLN A 125 -6.18 -2.05 -19.84
N GLY A 126 -7.04 -2.00 -20.87
CA GLY A 126 -6.62 -2.17 -22.26
C GLY A 126 -5.84 -0.99 -22.86
N ARG A 127 -5.76 0.15 -22.17
CA ARG A 127 -5.03 1.35 -22.62
C ARG A 127 -3.90 1.76 -21.67
N ASP A 128 -3.49 0.85 -20.77
CA ASP A 128 -2.44 1.07 -19.79
C ASP A 128 -2.68 2.32 -18.91
N VAL A 129 -3.93 2.49 -18.47
CA VAL A 129 -4.32 3.53 -17.51
C VAL A 129 -4.67 2.87 -16.17
N PRO A 130 -4.01 3.25 -15.06
CA PRO A 130 -4.27 2.68 -13.73
C PRO A 130 -5.66 2.97 -13.14
#